data_AF-A0A410WYE1-F1
#
_entry.id   AF-A0A410WYE1-F1
#
_cell.length_a   1.000
_cell.length_b   1.000
_cell.length_c   1.000
_cell.angle_alpha   90.00
_cell.angle_beta   90.00
_cell.angle_gamma   90.00
#
_symmetry.space_group_name_H-M   'P 1'
#
loop_
_entity.id
_entity.type
_entity.pdbx_description
1 polymer ?
#
loop_
_entity_poly.entity_id
_entity_poly.type
_entity_poly.pdbx_seq_one_letter_code
_entity_poly.pdbx_strand_id
1 'polypeptide(L)'
;MLPPPAAEEEIQRLERTLQVTLPTAFRDYLSIMNGQHDEIPFIGYNCFLSIADIIETWSMMNELFEDEEQVDWVNEDRIKPVIWSNKWIPFTDFEASSRLILDLDPGKNGITKTNL
;
A
#
# COMPACT_ATOMS: atom_id res chain seq x y z
N MET A 1 -17.43 11.62 -7.44
CA MET A 1 -18.35 10.48 -7.17
C MET A 1 -17.50 9.31 -6.75
N LEU A 2 -17.81 8.66 -5.62
CA LEU A 2 -17.00 7.53 -5.16
C LEU A 2 -17.01 6.42 -6.22
N PRO A 3 -15.83 5.86 -6.57
CA PRO A 3 -15.75 4.68 -7.41
C PRO A 3 -16.58 3.52 -6.82
N PRO A 4 -17.03 2.58 -7.66
CA PRO A 4 -17.72 1.40 -7.16
C PRO A 4 -16.82 0.61 -6.19
N PRO A 5 -17.42 -0.15 -5.26
CA PRO A 5 -16.73 -1.16 -4.47
C PRO A 5 -15.91 -2.13 -5.33
N ALA A 6 -14.79 -2.60 -4.79
CA ALA A 6 -14.12 -3.77 -5.34
C ALA A 6 -14.94 -5.04 -5.05
N ALA A 7 -14.99 -5.95 -6.02
CA ALA A 7 -15.53 -7.29 -5.77
C ALA A 7 -14.59 -8.10 -4.87
N GLU A 8 -15.13 -9.05 -4.12
CA GLU A 8 -14.35 -9.94 -3.24
C GLU A 8 -13.26 -10.69 -4.02
N GLU A 9 -13.54 -11.11 -5.26
CA GLU A 9 -12.57 -11.77 -6.12
C GLU A 9 -11.41 -10.85 -6.53
N GLU A 10 -11.64 -9.53 -6.64
CA GLU A 10 -10.59 -8.55 -6.93
C GLU A 10 -9.69 -8.33 -5.72
N ILE A 11 -10.26 -8.31 -4.51
CA ILE A 11 -9.50 -8.22 -3.25
C ILE A 11 -8.67 -9.49 -3.04
N GLN A 12 -9.24 -10.67 -3.30
CA GLN A 12 -8.49 -11.94 -3.26
C GLN A 12 -7.37 -11.98 -4.31
N ARG A 13 -7.60 -11.42 -5.51
CA ARG A 13 -6.56 -11.27 -6.52
C ARG A 13 -5.44 -10.38 -6.02
N LEU A 14 -5.77 -9.24 -5.38
CA LEU A 14 -4.80 -8.34 -4.79
C LEU A 14 -3.91 -9.08 -3.76
N GLU A 15 -4.51 -9.74 -2.77
CA GLU A 15 -3.77 -10.52 -1.76
C GLU A 15 -2.86 -11.59 -2.38
N ARG A 16 -3.36 -12.32 -3.38
CA ARG A 16 -2.59 -13.35 -4.08
C ARG A 16 -1.39 -12.75 -4.81
N THR A 17 -1.58 -11.63 -5.50
CA THR A 17 -0.51 -10.94 -6.23
C THR A 17 0.56 -10.41 -5.28
N LEU A 18 0.13 -9.76 -4.20
CA LEU A 18 1.03 -9.18 -3.19
C LEU A 18 1.66 -10.24 -2.27
N GLN A 19 1.14 -11.49 -2.27
CA GLN A 19 1.53 -12.57 -1.37
C GLN A 19 1.39 -12.20 0.12
N VAL A 20 0.32 -11.48 0.47
CA VAL A 20 0.01 -11.05 1.84
C VAL A 20 -1.45 -11.33 2.19
N THR A 21 -1.77 -11.30 3.48
CA THR A 21 -3.14 -11.14 3.97
C THR A 21 -3.35 -9.68 4.33
N LEU A 22 -4.35 -9.04 3.73
CA LEU A 22 -4.65 -7.64 4.02
C LEU A 22 -5.39 -7.53 5.37
N PRO A 23 -5.14 -6.46 6.17
CA PRO A 23 -5.93 -6.18 7.35
C PRO A 23 -7.42 -6.06 7.00
N THR A 24 -8.31 -6.59 7.85
CA THR A 24 -9.77 -6.53 7.63
C THR A 24 -10.25 -5.12 7.32
N ALA A 25 -9.82 -4.13 8.10
CA ALA A 25 -10.19 -2.72 7.87
C ALA A 25 -9.80 -2.19 6.47
N PHE A 26 -8.70 -2.70 5.89
CA PHE A 26 -8.28 -2.31 4.54
C PHE A 26 -9.12 -3.02 3.47
N ARG A 27 -9.51 -4.28 3.71
CA ARG A 27 -10.47 -5.00 2.86
C ARG A 27 -11.84 -4.32 2.88
N ASP A 28 -12.30 -3.91 4.06
CA ASP A 28 -13.57 -3.18 4.24
C ASP A 28 -13.54 -1.85 3.47
N TYR A 29 -12.43 -1.12 3.54
CA TYR A 29 -12.20 0.08 2.75
C TYR A 29 -12.36 -0.18 1.24
N LEU A 30 -11.68 -1.20 0.69
CA LEU A 30 -11.78 -1.56 -0.74
C LEU A 30 -13.20 -2.03 -1.12
N SER A 31 -13.90 -2.66 -0.19
CA SER A 31 -15.29 -3.12 -0.35
C SER A 31 -16.31 -1.99 -0.29
N ILE A 32 -15.89 -0.77 0.02
CA ILE A 32 -16.70 0.45 -0.06
C ILE A 32 -16.30 1.25 -1.31
N MET A 33 -15.01 1.32 -1.62
CA MET A 33 -14.47 2.17 -2.67
C MET A 33 -13.16 1.63 -3.24
N ASN A 34 -13.15 1.35 -4.55
CA ASN A 34 -11.95 0.91 -5.27
C ASN A 34 -11.15 2.10 -5.82
N GLY A 35 -10.44 2.81 -4.95
CA GLY A 35 -9.62 3.98 -5.30
C GLY A 35 -10.40 5.29 -5.39
N GLN A 36 -9.87 6.29 -6.09
CA GLN A 36 -10.49 7.60 -6.27
C GLN A 36 -10.49 7.99 -7.75
N HIS A 37 -11.65 8.39 -8.29
CA HIS A 37 -11.77 8.90 -9.66
C HIS A 37 -11.95 10.43 -9.73
N ASP A 38 -12.08 11.10 -8.58
CA ASP A 38 -12.25 12.54 -8.50
C ASP A 38 -10.90 13.26 -8.68
N GLU A 39 -10.92 14.38 -9.42
CA GLU A 39 -9.74 15.22 -9.68
C GLU A 39 -9.15 15.88 -8.43
N ILE A 40 -9.87 15.84 -7.29
CA ILE A 40 -9.45 16.48 -6.03
C ILE A 40 -9.08 15.38 -5.01
N PRO A 41 -7.81 15.27 -4.58
CA PRO A 41 -7.39 14.31 -3.56
C PRO A 41 -8.16 14.46 -2.24
N PHE A 42 -8.55 13.34 -1.62
CA PHE A 42 -9.22 13.37 -0.31
C PHE A 42 -8.26 13.66 0.86
N ILE A 43 -6.98 13.31 0.74
CA ILE A 43 -5.97 13.52 1.79
C ILE A 43 -4.75 14.26 1.22
N GLY A 44 -4.66 15.57 1.50
CA GLY A 44 -3.53 16.37 1.03
C GLY A 44 -3.39 16.31 -0.50
N TYR A 45 -2.27 15.79 -1.00
CA TYR A 45 -2.02 15.54 -2.43
C TYR A 45 -1.94 14.04 -2.77
N ASN A 46 -2.64 13.20 -1.99
CA ASN A 46 -2.66 11.75 -2.17
C ASN A 46 -4.05 11.30 -2.65
N CYS A 47 -4.14 10.90 -3.91
CA CYS A 47 -5.33 10.22 -4.44
C CYS A 47 -5.29 8.74 -4.06
N PHE A 48 -6.43 8.14 -3.74
CA PHE A 48 -6.46 6.70 -3.46
C PHE A 48 -6.35 5.87 -4.74
N LEU A 49 -5.45 4.89 -4.74
CA LEU A 49 -5.25 4.00 -5.87
C LEU A 49 -6.37 2.95 -5.95
N SER A 50 -6.78 2.61 -7.17
CA SER A 50 -7.59 1.42 -7.40
C SER A 50 -6.75 0.16 -7.17
N ILE A 51 -7.36 -1.01 -6.98
CA ILE A 51 -6.67 -2.30 -6.87
C ILE A 51 -5.72 -2.53 -8.06
N ALA A 52 -6.12 -2.15 -9.27
CA ALA A 52 -5.28 -2.28 -10.46
C ALA A 52 -4.02 -1.42 -10.32
N ASP A 53 -4.18 -0.16 -9.91
CA ASP A 53 -3.06 0.77 -9.79
C ASP A 53 -2.17 0.46 -8.57
N ILE A 54 -2.74 -0.13 -7.50
CA ILE A 54 -1.97 -0.69 -6.38
C ILE A 54 -1.02 -1.77 -6.90
N ILE A 55 -1.54 -2.72 -7.69
CA ILE A 55 -0.74 -3.82 -8.27
C ILE A 55 0.33 -3.27 -9.21
N GLU A 56 -0.01 -2.34 -10.08
CA GLU A 56 0.93 -1.72 -11.03
C GLU A 56 2.04 -0.98 -10.28
N THR A 57 1.65 -0.10 -9.35
CA THR A 57 2.61 0.68 -8.55
C THR A 57 3.51 -0.23 -7.72
N TRP A 58 2.94 -1.23 -7.06
CA TRP A 58 3.71 -2.19 -6.28
C TRP A 58 4.69 -2.98 -7.15
N SER A 59 4.26 -3.45 -8.32
CA SER A 59 5.12 -4.20 -9.24
C SER A 59 6.29 -3.35 -9.72
N MET A 60 6.01 -2.12 -10.14
CA MET A 60 7.04 -1.15 -10.54
C MET A 60 8.02 -0.85 -9.40
N MET A 61 7.54 -0.65 -8.16
CA MET A 61 8.41 -0.38 -7.01
C MET A 61 9.32 -1.57 -6.68
N ASN A 62 8.81 -2.81 -6.79
CA ASN A 62 9.64 -3.99 -6.60
C ASN A 62 10.71 -4.11 -7.69
N GLU A 63 10.39 -3.82 -8.95
CA GLU A 63 11.37 -3.82 -10.04
C GLU A 63 12.42 -2.72 -9.85
N LEU A 64 12.00 -1.52 -9.46
CA LEU A 64 12.90 -0.38 -9.28
C LEU A 64 13.90 -0.57 -8.13
N PHE A 65 13.50 -1.29 -7.08
CA PHE A 65 14.26 -1.43 -5.84
C PHE A 65 14.63 -2.89 -5.52
N GLU A 66 14.62 -3.78 -6.51
CA GLU A 66 14.91 -5.22 -6.32
C GLU A 66 16.30 -5.47 -5.71
N ASP A 67 17.28 -4.66 -6.13
CA ASP A 67 18.70 -4.78 -5.74
C ASP A 67 19.10 -3.82 -4.60
N GLU A 68 18.16 -3.04 -4.04
CA GLU A 68 18.48 -2.10 -2.96
C GLU A 68 18.65 -2.83 -1.62
N GLU A 69 19.76 -2.53 -0.94
CA GLU A 69 20.09 -3.12 0.36
C GLU A 69 19.57 -2.28 1.53
N GLN A 70 19.95 -2.69 2.74
CA GLN A 70 19.71 -1.94 3.96
C GLN A 70 20.36 -0.54 3.89
N VAL A 71 19.62 0.43 4.42
CA VAL A 71 20.00 1.84 4.48
C VAL A 71 20.77 2.12 5.77
N ASP A 72 22.07 2.37 5.66
CA ASP A 72 22.98 2.55 6.81
C ASP A 72 22.74 3.82 7.65
N TRP A 73 22.07 4.83 7.08
CA TRP A 73 21.78 6.08 7.78
C TRP A 73 20.45 6.08 8.54
N VAL A 74 19.72 4.95 8.55
CA VAL A 74 18.46 4.80 9.28
C VAL A 74 18.61 3.73 10.34
N ASN A 75 18.37 4.10 11.60
CA ASN A 75 18.30 3.12 12.69
C ASN A 75 16.90 2.49 12.73
N GLU A 76 16.83 1.17 12.74
CA GLU A 76 15.56 0.46 12.85
C GLU A 76 14.84 0.75 14.17
N ASP A 77 13.56 1.07 14.07
CA ASP A 77 12.61 1.12 15.20
C ASP A 77 11.26 0.53 14.79
N ARG A 78 10.32 1.34 14.33
CA ARG A 78 9.00 0.88 13.89
C ARG A 78 8.93 0.53 12.40
N ILE A 79 9.81 1.11 11.60
CA ILE A 79 9.92 0.90 10.16
C ILE A 79 11.30 0.29 9.88
N LYS A 80 11.36 -0.65 8.94
CA LYS A 80 12.63 -1.26 8.53
C LYS A 80 13.53 -0.23 7.83
N PRO A 81 14.85 -0.31 8.02
CA PRO A 81 15.81 0.60 7.41
C PRO A 81 16.10 0.16 5.97
N VAL A 82 15.10 0.10 5.10
CA VAL A 82 15.23 -0.24 3.68
C VAL A 82 14.57 0.85 2.84
N ILE A 83 14.97 0.99 1.57
CA ILE A 83 14.30 1.90 0.64
C ILE A 83 12.89 1.40 0.32
N TRP A 84 12.75 0.07 0.17
CA TRP A 84 11.49 -0.59 -0.17
C TRP A 84 11.42 -1.99 0.47
N SER A 85 10.21 -2.40 0.85
CA SER A 85 9.89 -3.78 1.19
C SER A 85 8.74 -4.24 0.29
N ASN A 86 8.81 -5.45 -0.24
CA ASN A 86 7.72 -6.02 -1.06
C ASN A 86 6.41 -6.24 -0.28
N LYS A 87 6.40 -6.01 1.04
CA LYS A 87 5.21 -6.04 1.90
C LYS A 87 4.73 -4.64 2.30
N TRP A 88 5.33 -3.59 1.76
CA TRP A 88 4.82 -2.23 1.84
C TRP A 88 3.83 -2.02 0.69
N ILE A 89 2.57 -1.80 1.02
CA ILE A 89 1.49 -1.76 0.01
C ILE A 89 1.18 -0.29 -0.30
N PRO A 90 1.49 0.20 -1.51
CA PRO A 90 1.15 1.56 -1.90
C PRO A 90 -0.36 1.62 -2.15
N PHE A 91 -1.08 2.47 -1.43
CA PHE A 91 -2.54 2.62 -1.62
C PHE A 91 -2.95 4.06 -1.99
N THR A 92 -1.96 4.92 -2.16
CA THR A 92 -2.13 6.30 -2.61
C THR A 92 -1.16 6.64 -3.73
N ASP A 93 -1.57 7.52 -4.63
CA ASP A 93 -0.68 8.09 -5.61
C ASP A 93 0.04 9.34 -5.07
N PHE A 94 1.17 9.65 -5.69
CA PHE A 94 2.02 10.79 -5.38
C PHE A 94 1.78 11.88 -6.42
N GLU A 95 1.12 12.97 -6.03
CA GLU A 95 1.28 14.25 -6.72
C GLU A 95 2.08 15.22 -5.83
N ALA A 96 3.40 15.25 -6.01
CA ALA A 96 4.31 16.22 -5.38
C ALA A 96 4.42 16.20 -3.82
N SER A 97 4.03 15.12 -3.12
CA SER A 97 4.16 15.00 -1.66
C SER A 97 4.35 13.56 -1.17
N SER A 98 5.02 13.32 -0.03
CA SER A 98 5.27 11.96 0.51
C SER A 98 4.06 11.03 0.44
N ARG A 99 4.25 9.84 -0.17
CA ARG A 99 3.22 8.82 -0.37
C ARG A 99 2.82 8.15 0.95
N LEU A 100 1.53 7.86 1.13
CA LEU A 100 1.05 7.02 2.21
C LEU A 100 1.12 5.54 1.80
N ILE A 101 1.70 4.73 2.68
CA ILE A 101 1.98 3.31 2.46
C ILE A 101 1.39 2.50 3.63
N LEU A 102 0.79 1.36 3.33
CA LEU A 102 0.39 0.38 4.33
C LEU A 102 1.58 -0.55 4.61
N ASP A 103 2.13 -0.45 5.81
CA ASP A 103 3.27 -1.26 6.24
C ASP A 103 2.80 -2.62 6.80
N LEU A 104 3.04 -3.70 6.04
CA LEU A 104 2.82 -5.08 6.48
C LEU A 104 4.12 -5.81 6.82
N ASP A 105 5.23 -5.08 6.93
CA ASP A 105 6.55 -5.61 7.28
C ASP A 105 7.31 -4.63 8.18
N PRO A 106 6.72 -4.33 9.35
CA PRO A 106 7.27 -3.34 10.25
C PRO A 106 8.64 -3.74 10.81
N GLY A 107 9.36 -2.74 11.30
CA GLY A 107 10.57 -2.94 12.10
C GLY A 107 10.28 -3.52 13.49
N LYS A 108 11.34 -3.79 14.25
CA LYS A 108 11.33 -4.45 15.57
C LYS A 108 10.26 -3.98 16.58
N ASN A 109 9.90 -2.70 16.55
CA ASN A 109 8.93 -2.09 17.48
C ASN A 109 7.62 -1.65 16.79
N GLY A 110 7.43 -2.00 15.52
CA GLY A 110 6.20 -1.71 14.79
C GLY A 110 5.10 -2.76 15.06
N ILE A 111 3.95 -2.59 14.40
CA ILE A 111 2.74 -3.35 14.72
C ILE A 111 2.12 -3.91 13.44
N THR A 112 1.93 -5.23 13.39
CA THR A 112 1.10 -5.90 12.38
C THR A 112 -0.17 -6.39 13.07
N LYS A 113 -1.26 -5.61 13.02
CA LYS A 113 -2.58 -6.08 13.48
C LYS A 113 -3.41 -6.51 12.27
N THR A 114 -3.49 -7.81 12.06
CA THR A 114 -4.26 -8.41 10.96
C THR A 114 -5.75 -8.62 11.30
N ASN A 115 -6.15 -8.53 12.57
CA ASN A 115 -7.53 -8.77 13.02
C ASN A 115 -8.01 -7.67 14.00
N LEU A 116 -8.82 -6.73 13.52
CA LEU A 116 -9.79 -5.97 14.31
C LEU A 116 -11.12 -5.95 13.54
#